data_AF-A0A5N7MB84-F1
#
_entry.id   AF-A0A5N7MB84-F1
#
_cell.length_a   1.000
_cell.length_b   1.000
_cell.length_c   1.000
_cell.angle_alpha   90.00
_cell.angle_beta   90.00
_cell.angle_gamma   90.00
#
_symmetry.space_group_name_H-M   'P 1'
#
loop_
_entity.id
_entity.type
_entity.pdbx_description
1 polymer ?
#
loop_
_entity_poly.entity_id
_entity_poly.type
_entity_poly.pdbx_seq_one_letter_code
_entity_poly.pdbx_strand_id
1 'polypeptide(L)'
;MGLRLKFNIILAVCYLLGLSLSIYPFYQISRQEAMDQLQSQIDVLRAQALSIRRYTSEEIQPLLAEHSSVQFLPQTIPSFSAQTAFRNFRGFYPQFFYKEAALNPTNPADLARDWEREVIEKLRANSDLTKDVSFQTIDSRSHYTATYPLVIKDESCLTCHSTPDRAPPSMVALYGNKNGFGWKLNETIGAQIISVPMDIAEGSIWRNLGLFVGTSSVIFLVLLILLNILLNRYVISPVTRMAKTAEAVSMGDASVAEFEFPGSDEIASLSRSFNRMRRSLDSALKMLEK
;
A
#
# COMPACT_ATOMS: atom_id res chain seq x y z
N MET A 1 -26.31 -22.69 30.20
CA MET A 1 -25.51 -22.52 28.96
C MET A 1 -24.59 -23.74 28.80
N GLY A 2 -24.75 -24.52 27.72
CA GLY A 2 -23.96 -25.74 27.51
C GLY A 2 -22.47 -25.46 27.30
N LEU A 3 -21.62 -26.46 27.57
CA LEU A 3 -20.15 -26.34 27.47
C LEU A 3 -19.69 -25.89 26.07
N ARG A 4 -20.36 -26.35 25.00
CA ARG A 4 -20.10 -25.92 23.60
C ARG A 4 -20.25 -24.42 23.41
N LEU A 5 -21.33 -23.85 23.93
CA LEU A 5 -21.64 -22.45 23.74
C LEU A 5 -20.65 -21.55 24.48
N LYS A 6 -20.28 -21.92 25.72
CA LYS A 6 -19.22 -21.23 26.47
C LYS A 6 -17.90 -21.21 25.69
N PHE A 7 -17.49 -22.37 25.18
CA PHE A 7 -16.25 -22.51 24.42
C PHE A 7 -16.25 -21.68 23.12
N ASN A 8 -17.34 -21.74 22.34
CA ASN A 8 -17.44 -21.00 21.09
C ASN A 8 -17.49 -19.48 21.30
N ILE A 9 -18.12 -19.00 22.38
CA ILE A 9 -18.11 -17.57 22.74
C ILE A 9 -16.68 -17.12 23.04
N ILE A 10 -15.93 -17.88 23.84
CA ILE A 10 -14.54 -17.54 24.18
C ILE A 10 -13.70 -17.48 22.90
N LEU A 11 -13.79 -18.49 22.03
CA LEU A 11 -13.05 -18.50 20.76
C LEU A 11 -13.39 -17.32 19.86
N ALA A 12 -14.68 -17.00 19.73
CA ALA A 12 -15.13 -15.87 18.93
C ALA A 12 -14.60 -14.54 19.48
N VAL A 13 -14.64 -14.35 20.81
CA VAL A 13 -14.08 -13.15 21.47
C VAL A 13 -12.57 -13.06 21.24
N CYS A 14 -11.83 -14.15 21.45
CA CYS A 14 -10.38 -14.17 21.20
C CYS A 14 -10.04 -13.83 19.74
N TYR A 15 -10.79 -14.39 18.79
CA TYR A 15 -10.61 -14.10 17.38
C TYR A 15 -10.88 -12.63 17.05
N LEU A 16 -12.00 -12.06 17.51
CA LEU A 16 -12.34 -10.67 17.26
C LEU A 16 -11.30 -9.71 17.85
N LEU A 17 -10.78 -10.00 19.05
CA LEU A 17 -9.70 -9.23 19.66
C LEU A 17 -8.41 -9.33 18.86
N GLY A 18 -8.00 -10.54 18.47
CA GLY A 18 -6.79 -10.75 17.67
C GLY A 18 -6.87 -10.08 16.30
N LEU A 19 -8.02 -10.18 15.63
CA LEU A 19 -8.27 -9.53 14.35
C LEU A 19 -8.22 -8.00 14.48
N SER A 20 -8.90 -7.45 15.48
CA SER A 20 -8.92 -6.00 15.75
C SER A 20 -7.52 -5.45 16.00
N LEU A 21 -6.72 -6.17 16.78
CA LEU A 21 -5.33 -5.79 17.07
C LEU A 21 -4.44 -5.84 15.82
N SER A 22 -4.75 -6.74 14.87
CA SER A 22 -3.97 -6.95 13.66
C SER A 22 -4.31 -5.99 12.52
N ILE A 23 -5.53 -5.42 12.51
CA ILE A 23 -6.00 -4.51 11.44
C ILE A 23 -5.14 -3.25 11.36
N TYR A 24 -4.84 -2.60 12.48
CA TYR A 24 -4.12 -1.33 12.47
C TYR A 24 -2.68 -1.46 11.92
N PRO A 25 -1.83 -2.40 12.41
CA PRO A 25 -0.52 -2.63 11.82
C PRO A 25 -0.58 -3.00 10.34
N PHE A 26 -1.52 -3.88 9.96
CA PHE A 26 -1.69 -4.29 8.57
C PHE A 26 -2.05 -3.10 7.67
N TYR A 27 -2.95 -2.23 8.12
CA TYR A 27 -3.32 -1.01 7.40
C TYR A 27 -2.12 -0.07 7.21
N GLN A 28 -1.30 0.13 8.26
CA GLN A 28 -0.13 0.99 8.16
C GLN A 28 0.91 0.45 7.17
N ILE A 29 1.19 -0.85 7.23
CA ILE A 29 2.10 -1.52 6.28
C ILE A 29 1.56 -1.40 4.85
N SER A 30 0.28 -1.72 4.64
CA SER A 30 -0.35 -1.63 3.31
C SER A 30 -0.34 -0.20 2.77
N ARG A 31 -0.57 0.80 3.63
CA ARG A 31 -0.52 2.21 3.25
C ARG A 31 0.90 2.62 2.86
N GLN A 32 1.91 2.22 3.63
CA GLN A 32 3.31 2.52 3.32
C GLN A 32 3.73 1.90 1.98
N GLU A 33 3.43 0.62 1.77
CA GLU A 33 3.72 -0.08 0.52
C GLU A 33 3.03 0.59 -0.67
N ALA A 34 1.78 1.03 -0.51
CA ALA A 34 1.07 1.77 -1.55
C ALA A 34 1.74 3.12 -1.87
N MET A 35 2.25 3.85 -0.86
CA MET A 35 2.98 5.11 -1.08
C MET A 35 4.33 4.87 -1.77
N ASP A 36 5.05 3.83 -1.36
CA ASP A 36 6.32 3.43 -2.00
C ASP A 36 6.11 3.03 -3.47
N GLN A 37 4.99 2.37 -3.78
CA GLN A 37 4.62 2.03 -5.15
C GLN A 37 4.33 3.28 -6.00
N LEU A 38 3.66 4.31 -5.44
CA LEU A 38 3.43 5.58 -6.15
C LEU A 38 4.75 6.31 -6.40
N GLN A 39 5.63 6.37 -5.40
CA GLN A 39 6.95 6.96 -5.53
C GLN A 39 7.80 6.23 -6.57
N SER A 40 7.80 4.89 -6.58
CA SER A 40 8.51 4.10 -7.57
C SER A 40 8.01 4.37 -9.00
N GLN A 41 6.69 4.51 -9.20
CA GLN A 41 6.13 4.90 -10.50
C GLN A 41 6.62 6.28 -10.94
N ILE A 42 6.63 7.27 -10.04
CA ILE A 42 7.20 8.60 -10.31
C ILE A 42 8.66 8.48 -10.72
N ASP A 43 9.48 7.71 -9.99
CA ASP A 43 10.91 7.60 -10.29
C ASP A 43 11.15 6.97 -11.67
N VAL A 44 10.33 5.98 -12.07
CA VAL A 44 10.36 5.41 -13.43
C VAL A 44 9.95 6.43 -14.49
N LEU A 45 8.89 7.21 -14.26
CA LEU A 45 8.46 8.27 -15.19
C LEU A 45 9.52 9.37 -15.30
N ARG A 46 10.15 9.75 -14.18
CA ARG A 46 11.26 10.70 -14.17
C ARG A 46 12.44 10.17 -14.96
N ALA A 47 12.81 8.91 -14.77
CA ALA A 47 13.89 8.28 -15.53
C ALA A 47 13.61 8.31 -17.04
N GLN A 48 12.38 8.01 -17.46
CA GLN A 48 11.98 8.14 -18.87
C GLN A 48 12.09 9.57 -19.39
N ALA A 49 11.63 10.56 -18.62
CA ALA A 49 11.77 11.97 -18.99
C ALA A 49 13.24 12.36 -19.15
N LEU A 50 14.10 11.95 -18.21
CA LEU A 50 15.55 12.19 -18.27
C LEU A 50 16.20 11.48 -19.46
N SER A 51 15.78 10.27 -19.81
CA SER A 51 16.24 9.56 -21.00
C SER A 51 15.86 10.29 -22.29
N ILE A 52 14.64 10.82 -22.39
CA ILE A 52 14.20 11.62 -23.54
C ILE A 52 15.01 12.90 -23.65
N ARG A 53 15.26 13.58 -22.52
CA ARG A 53 16.11 14.77 -22.46
C ARG A 53 17.51 14.48 -22.96
N ARG A 54 18.11 13.40 -22.45
CA ARG A 54 19.45 12.94 -22.83
C ARG A 54 19.52 12.64 -24.32
N TYR A 55 18.60 11.84 -24.86
CA TYR A 55 18.52 11.55 -26.29
C TYR A 55 18.39 12.83 -27.13
N THR A 56 17.55 13.76 -26.70
CA THR A 56 17.37 15.04 -27.40
C THR A 56 18.68 15.85 -27.44
N SER A 57 19.42 15.91 -26.33
CA SER A 57 20.67 16.68 -26.25
C SER A 57 21.85 15.99 -26.95
N GLU A 58 22.00 14.68 -26.80
CA GLU A 58 23.16 13.92 -27.29
C GLU A 58 23.03 13.54 -28.77
N GLU A 59 21.81 13.27 -29.25
CA GLU A 59 21.59 12.72 -30.60
C GLU A 59 20.85 13.71 -31.52
N ILE A 60 19.76 14.34 -31.06
CA ILE A 60 18.92 15.18 -31.92
C ILE A 60 19.49 16.58 -32.14
N GLN A 61 19.91 17.23 -31.07
CA GLN A 61 20.40 18.61 -31.12
C GLN A 61 21.60 18.77 -32.07
N PRO A 62 22.63 17.90 -32.07
CA PRO A 62 23.77 18.05 -32.98
C PRO A 62 23.38 17.95 -34.46
N LEU A 63 22.42 17.08 -34.81
CA LEU A 63 21.97 16.87 -36.18
C LEU A 63 21.17 18.04 -36.75
N LEU A 64 20.56 18.84 -35.87
CA LEU A 64 19.67 19.94 -36.26
C LEU A 64 20.22 21.33 -35.89
N ALA A 65 21.44 21.42 -35.35
CA ALA A 65 22.02 22.66 -34.87
C ALA A 65 22.06 23.77 -35.93
N GLU A 66 22.47 23.44 -37.17
CA GLU A 66 22.51 24.39 -38.28
C GLU A 66 21.12 24.89 -38.66
N HIS A 67 20.14 23.98 -38.81
CA HIS A 67 18.76 24.35 -39.13
C HIS A 67 18.12 25.21 -38.03
N SER A 68 18.37 24.87 -36.75
CA SER A 68 17.90 25.61 -35.58
C SER A 68 18.41 27.06 -35.52
N SER A 69 19.58 27.33 -36.12
CA SER A 69 20.14 28.68 -36.18
C SER A 69 19.35 29.61 -37.12
N VAL A 70 18.76 29.05 -38.17
CA VAL A 70 17.94 29.79 -39.16
C VAL A 70 16.50 29.91 -38.69
N GLN A 71 15.90 28.79 -38.26
CA GLN A 71 14.55 28.73 -37.71
C GLN A 71 14.62 27.94 -36.41
N PHE A 72 14.21 28.55 -35.30
CA PHE A 72 14.29 27.87 -34.01
C PHE A 72 13.38 26.64 -34.00
N LEU A 73 13.95 25.47 -33.75
CA LEU A 73 13.24 24.19 -33.66
C LEU A 73 13.14 23.78 -32.18
N PRO A 74 11.98 23.96 -31.51
CA PRO A 74 11.81 23.54 -30.12
C PRO A 74 12.12 22.06 -29.88
N GLN A 75 12.01 21.22 -30.91
CA GLN A 75 12.31 19.78 -30.88
C GLN A 75 13.77 19.47 -30.53
N THR A 76 14.70 20.44 -30.67
CA THR A 76 16.09 20.28 -30.23
C THR A 76 16.29 20.62 -28.76
N ILE A 77 15.25 21.05 -28.04
CA ILE A 77 15.31 21.43 -26.64
C ILE A 77 14.85 20.26 -25.76
N PRO A 78 15.71 19.73 -24.85
CA PRO A 78 15.39 18.56 -24.03
C PRO A 78 14.08 18.66 -23.24
N SER A 79 13.78 19.82 -22.64
CA SER A 79 12.54 20.04 -21.89
C SER A 79 11.30 20.01 -22.77
N PHE A 80 11.37 20.59 -23.97
CA PHE A 80 10.28 20.57 -24.92
C PHE A 80 9.96 19.14 -25.36
N SER A 81 10.98 18.35 -25.70
CA SER A 81 10.81 16.96 -26.14
C SER A 81 10.23 16.08 -25.03
N ALA A 82 10.74 16.19 -23.80
CA ALA A 82 10.21 15.43 -22.66
C ALA A 82 8.75 15.81 -22.35
N GLN A 83 8.45 17.11 -22.25
CA GLN A 83 7.07 17.55 -22.00
C GLN A 83 6.12 17.16 -23.15
N THR A 84 6.58 17.20 -24.40
CA THR A 84 5.78 16.78 -25.56
C THR A 84 5.47 15.29 -25.53
N ALA A 85 6.47 14.45 -25.25
CA ALA A 85 6.27 13.01 -25.10
C ALA A 85 5.28 12.70 -23.97
N PHE A 86 5.37 13.41 -22.85
CA PHE A 86 4.43 13.23 -21.74
C PHE A 86 3.02 13.76 -22.04
N ARG A 87 2.87 14.82 -22.83
CA ARG A 87 1.54 15.22 -23.35
C ARG A 87 0.93 14.12 -24.21
N ASN A 88 1.72 13.43 -25.03
CA ASN A 88 1.24 12.28 -25.80
C ASN A 88 0.94 11.06 -24.91
N PHE A 89 1.77 10.80 -23.90
CA PHE A 89 1.55 9.75 -22.90
C PHE A 89 0.20 9.91 -22.19
N ARG A 90 -0.21 11.16 -21.90
CA ARG A 90 -1.52 11.46 -21.33
C ARG A 90 -2.71 11.10 -22.22
N GLY A 91 -2.51 10.86 -23.52
CA GLY A 91 -3.52 10.26 -24.38
C GLY A 91 -3.89 8.83 -23.95
N PHE A 92 -2.94 8.11 -23.37
CA PHE A 92 -3.12 6.75 -22.84
C PHE A 92 -3.38 6.73 -21.32
N TYR A 93 -2.77 7.67 -20.61
CA TYR A 93 -2.87 7.80 -19.15
C TYR A 93 -3.26 9.25 -18.73
N PRO A 94 -4.51 9.69 -18.96
CA PRO A 94 -4.94 11.09 -18.76
C PRO A 94 -4.76 11.64 -17.35
N GLN A 95 -4.81 10.74 -16.36
CA GLN A 95 -4.72 11.02 -14.93
C GLN A 95 -3.30 11.19 -14.40
N PHE A 96 -2.28 11.00 -15.25
CA PHE A 96 -0.90 11.29 -14.90
C PHE A 96 -0.55 12.69 -15.37
N PHE A 97 0.27 13.40 -14.59
CA PHE A 97 0.72 14.73 -14.96
C PHE A 97 2.25 14.82 -14.88
N TYR A 98 2.81 15.53 -15.86
CA TYR A 98 4.21 15.86 -15.93
C TYR A 98 4.33 17.29 -16.46
N LYS A 99 5.09 18.12 -15.74
CA LYS A 99 5.40 19.49 -16.14
C LYS A 99 6.82 19.81 -15.71
N GLU A 100 7.53 20.57 -16.53
CA GLU A 100 8.74 21.25 -16.09
C GLU A 100 8.41 22.73 -15.88
N ALA A 101 8.25 23.13 -14.62
CA ALA A 101 7.88 24.50 -14.27
C ALA A 101 9.14 25.30 -13.94
N ALA A 102 9.24 26.54 -14.43
CA ALA A 102 10.35 27.43 -14.09
C ALA A 102 9.83 28.79 -13.59
N LEU A 103 10.66 29.45 -12.77
CA LEU A 103 10.35 30.77 -12.21
C LEU A 103 10.42 31.87 -13.29
N ASN A 104 11.30 31.69 -14.26
CA ASN A 104 11.48 32.54 -15.44
C ASN A 104 11.77 31.67 -16.69
N PRO A 105 10.76 31.05 -17.30
CA PRO A 105 10.94 30.18 -18.48
C PRO A 105 11.04 30.99 -19.79
N THR A 106 11.68 30.42 -20.81
CA THR A 106 11.58 30.94 -22.18
C THR A 106 10.16 30.81 -22.74
N ASN A 107 9.55 29.62 -22.58
CA ASN A 107 8.18 29.37 -23.03
C ASN A 107 7.20 29.75 -21.91
N PRO A 108 6.27 30.70 -22.11
CA PRO A 108 5.30 31.09 -21.09
C PRO A 108 4.40 29.94 -20.58
N ALA A 109 4.21 28.88 -21.37
CA ALA A 109 3.47 27.69 -20.93
C ALA A 109 4.13 26.96 -19.74
N ASP A 110 5.45 27.13 -19.58
CA ASP A 110 6.25 26.50 -18.53
C ASP A 110 6.32 27.38 -17.26
N LEU A 111 5.61 28.51 -17.22
CA LEU A 111 5.63 29.40 -16.06
C LEU A 111 5.06 28.69 -14.84
N ALA A 112 5.80 28.76 -13.75
CA ALA A 112 5.37 28.22 -12.47
C ALA A 112 4.10 28.94 -11.97
N ARG A 113 3.07 28.14 -11.65
CA ARG A 113 1.89 28.58 -10.91
C ARG A 113 2.27 28.88 -9.46
N ASP A 114 1.39 29.53 -8.71
CA ASP A 114 1.69 29.99 -7.34
C ASP A 114 2.19 28.87 -6.41
N TRP A 115 1.51 27.71 -6.39
CA TRP A 115 1.94 26.57 -5.58
C TRP A 115 3.22 25.91 -6.11
N GLU A 116 3.42 25.89 -7.43
CA GLU A 116 4.65 25.35 -8.04
C GLU A 116 5.84 26.23 -7.67
N ARG A 117 5.65 27.55 -7.69
CA ARG A 117 6.64 28.56 -7.28
C ARG A 117 7.05 28.36 -5.82
N GLU A 118 6.10 28.15 -4.91
CA GLU A 118 6.40 27.91 -3.50
C GLU A 118 7.35 26.71 -3.32
N VAL A 119 7.07 25.59 -3.99
CA VAL A 119 7.90 24.39 -3.92
C VAL A 119 9.26 24.60 -4.59
N ILE A 120 9.31 25.30 -5.73
CA ILE A 120 10.58 25.62 -6.41
C ILE A 120 11.46 26.50 -5.53
N GLU A 121 10.90 27.53 -4.88
CA GLU A 121 11.66 28.40 -3.97
C GLU A 121 12.15 27.64 -2.74
N LYS A 122 11.35 26.71 -2.19
CA LYS A 122 11.79 25.80 -1.13
C LYS A 122 13.00 24.95 -1.55
N LEU A 123 12.95 24.37 -2.75
CA LEU A 123 14.05 23.57 -3.32
C LEU A 123 15.27 24.43 -3.66
N ARG A 124 15.07 25.68 -4.08
CA ARG A 124 16.14 26.64 -4.36
C ARG A 124 16.84 27.10 -3.07
N ALA A 125 16.10 27.27 -1.99
CA ALA A 125 16.63 27.70 -0.70
C ALA A 125 17.45 26.62 0.03
N ASN A 126 17.27 25.35 -0.30
CA ASN A 126 17.98 24.24 0.33
C ASN A 126 18.54 23.26 -0.71
N SER A 127 19.85 23.34 -0.97
CA SER A 127 20.55 22.47 -1.93
C SER A 127 20.58 21.00 -1.55
N ASP A 128 20.40 20.66 -0.26
CA ASP A 128 20.40 19.28 0.22
C ASP A 128 19.03 18.59 -0.03
N LEU A 129 17.98 19.38 -0.30
CA LEU A 129 16.65 18.87 -0.59
C LEU A 129 16.57 18.37 -2.04
N THR A 130 16.74 17.06 -2.22
CA THR A 130 16.75 16.43 -3.55
C THR A 130 15.37 16.29 -4.20
N LYS A 131 14.31 16.37 -3.40
CA LYS A 131 12.90 16.39 -3.85
C LYS A 131 11.97 16.91 -2.76
N ASP A 132 10.81 17.38 -3.17
CA ASP A 132 9.65 17.64 -2.30
C ASP A 132 8.50 16.72 -2.70
N VAL A 133 7.75 16.23 -1.71
CA VAL A 133 6.59 15.35 -1.92
C VAL A 133 5.37 15.97 -1.26
N SER A 134 4.29 16.09 -2.01
CA SER A 134 3.01 16.62 -1.53
C SER A 134 1.82 15.90 -2.15
N PHE A 135 0.66 16.05 -1.51
CA PHE A 135 -0.61 15.63 -2.09
C PHE A 135 -1.28 16.84 -2.76
N GLN A 136 -1.64 16.70 -4.02
CA GLN A 136 -2.25 17.76 -4.81
C GLN A 136 -3.62 17.33 -5.32
N THR A 137 -4.56 18.27 -5.39
CA THR A 137 -5.84 18.03 -6.05
C THR A 137 -5.77 18.57 -7.47
N ILE A 138 -5.81 17.67 -8.45
CA ILE A 138 -5.78 18.00 -9.89
C ILE A 138 -7.02 17.38 -10.52
N ASP A 139 -7.81 18.18 -11.24
CA ASP A 139 -9.07 17.75 -11.88
C ASP A 139 -10.00 16.99 -10.91
N SER A 140 -10.17 17.53 -9.69
CA SER A 140 -10.98 16.95 -8.59
C SER A 140 -10.53 15.58 -8.10
N ARG A 141 -9.30 15.15 -8.40
CA ARG A 141 -8.70 13.91 -7.91
C ARG A 141 -7.45 14.18 -7.08
N SER A 142 -7.28 13.38 -6.02
CA SER A 142 -6.05 13.40 -5.21
C SER A 142 -4.90 12.75 -5.97
N HIS A 143 -3.74 13.40 -5.95
CA HIS A 143 -2.52 12.93 -6.58
C HIS A 143 -1.36 12.97 -5.60
N TYR A 144 -0.54 11.93 -5.63
CA TYR A 144 0.78 11.94 -5.04
C TYR A 144 1.73 12.64 -6.00
N THR A 145 2.29 13.77 -5.58
CA THR A 145 3.13 14.63 -6.41
C THR A 145 4.53 14.69 -5.86
N ALA A 146 5.53 14.39 -6.70
CA ALA A 146 6.93 14.60 -6.39
C ALA A 146 7.50 15.68 -7.30
N THR A 147 8.26 16.59 -6.68
CA THR A 147 8.87 17.75 -7.33
C THR A 147 10.37 17.68 -7.16
N TYR A 148 11.10 17.72 -8.28
CA TYR A 148 12.56 17.58 -8.31
C TYR A 148 13.21 18.84 -8.88
N PRO A 149 14.29 19.37 -8.27
CA PRO A 149 14.88 20.63 -8.72
C PRO A 149 15.52 20.51 -10.10
N LEU A 150 15.34 21.55 -10.93
CA LEU A 150 16.07 21.74 -12.18
C LEU A 150 17.22 22.72 -11.92
N VAL A 151 18.41 22.15 -11.75
CA VAL A 151 19.65 22.90 -11.49
C VAL A 151 20.45 23.03 -12.78
N ILE A 152 20.91 24.24 -13.10
CA ILE A 152 21.80 24.48 -14.24
C ILE A 152 23.20 23.99 -13.88
N LYS A 153 23.54 22.76 -14.26
CA LYS A 153 24.85 22.15 -14.00
C LYS A 153 25.84 22.25 -15.16
N ASP A 154 25.36 22.64 -16.34
CA ASP A 154 26.15 22.72 -17.56
C ASP A 154 26.16 24.16 -18.08
N GLU A 155 27.36 24.68 -18.36
CA GLU A 155 27.55 26.01 -18.94
C GLU A 155 26.94 26.14 -20.34
N SER A 156 26.76 25.03 -21.07
CA SER A 156 26.09 25.01 -22.38
C SER A 156 24.70 25.63 -22.33
N CYS A 157 24.00 25.53 -21.19
CA CYS A 157 22.70 26.13 -20.96
C CYS A 157 22.76 27.67 -21.04
N LEU A 158 23.90 28.26 -20.64
CA LEU A 158 24.09 29.71 -20.62
C LEU A 158 24.34 30.29 -22.01
N THR A 159 24.61 29.46 -23.03
CA THR A 159 24.61 29.91 -24.43
C THR A 159 23.28 30.50 -24.84
N CYS A 160 22.17 29.90 -24.39
CA CYS A 160 20.81 30.36 -24.71
C CYS A 160 20.18 31.21 -23.60
N HIS A 161 20.58 31.00 -22.33
CA HIS A 161 19.86 31.54 -21.17
C HIS A 161 20.64 32.58 -20.34
N SER A 162 21.84 33.00 -20.78
CA SER A 162 22.58 34.08 -20.11
C SER A 162 21.94 35.45 -20.40
N THR A 163 22.19 36.00 -21.59
CA THR A 163 21.66 37.30 -22.02
C THR A 163 21.03 37.21 -23.41
N PRO A 164 20.05 38.06 -23.75
CA PRO A 164 19.36 37.98 -25.04
C PRO A 164 20.27 38.17 -26.26
N ASP A 165 21.34 38.95 -26.12
CA ASP A 165 22.35 39.22 -27.16
C ASP A 165 23.26 38.03 -27.46
N ARG A 166 23.42 37.08 -26.52
CA ARG A 166 24.19 35.86 -26.72
C ARG A 166 23.35 34.70 -27.23
N ALA A 167 22.04 34.76 -27.04
CA ALA A 167 21.12 33.69 -27.42
C ALA A 167 20.94 33.61 -28.94
N PRO A 168 20.56 32.43 -29.47
CA PRO A 168 20.28 32.28 -30.90
C PRO A 168 19.24 33.32 -31.37
N PRO A 169 19.52 34.10 -32.43
CA PRO A 169 18.57 35.11 -32.93
C PRO A 169 17.21 34.53 -33.28
N SER A 170 17.19 33.28 -33.79
CA SER A 170 15.97 32.53 -34.09
C SER A 170 15.11 32.26 -32.84
N MET A 171 15.73 31.98 -31.69
CA MET A 171 15.05 31.79 -30.40
C MET A 171 14.41 33.09 -29.93
N VAL A 172 15.17 34.20 -29.98
CA VAL A 172 14.71 35.53 -29.57
C VAL A 172 13.60 36.02 -30.49
N ALA A 173 13.67 35.72 -31.79
CA ALA A 173 12.59 36.04 -32.73
C ALA A 173 11.29 35.31 -32.40
N LEU A 174 11.36 34.07 -31.90
CA LEU A 174 10.18 33.27 -31.56
C LEU A 174 9.61 33.60 -30.17
N TYR A 175 10.45 33.74 -29.15
CA TYR A 175 10.03 33.87 -27.74
C TYR A 175 10.21 35.28 -27.16
N GLY A 176 10.86 36.19 -27.89
CA GLY A 176 11.22 37.52 -27.41
C GLY A 176 12.47 37.52 -26.54
N ASN A 177 12.80 38.70 -26.00
CA ASN A 177 14.02 38.97 -25.23
C ASN A 177 13.78 39.19 -23.72
N LYS A 178 12.56 38.94 -23.23
CA LYS A 178 12.16 39.27 -21.85
C LYS A 178 12.30 38.12 -20.86
N ASN A 179 11.93 36.91 -21.26
CA ASN A 179 11.84 35.76 -20.35
C ASN A 179 12.89 34.69 -20.69
N GLY A 180 13.26 33.86 -19.71
CA GLY A 180 14.20 32.76 -19.92
C GLY A 180 15.66 33.19 -20.04
N PHE A 181 16.02 34.37 -19.52
CA PHE A 181 17.39 34.87 -19.45
C PHE A 181 17.80 35.15 -18.00
N GLY A 182 19.09 35.39 -17.78
CA GLY A 182 19.67 35.71 -16.48
C GLY A 182 19.95 34.49 -15.59
N TRP A 183 19.89 33.28 -16.14
CA TRP A 183 20.21 32.06 -15.41
C TRP A 183 21.69 32.00 -15.04
N LYS A 184 22.00 31.39 -13.90
CA LYS A 184 23.38 31.20 -13.42
C LYS A 184 23.73 29.73 -13.28
N LEU A 185 25.02 29.41 -13.44
CA LEU A 185 25.54 28.08 -13.15
C LEU A 185 25.29 27.74 -11.67
N ASN A 186 24.87 26.51 -11.42
CA ASN A 186 24.43 25.95 -10.13
C ASN A 186 23.16 26.58 -9.53
N GLU A 187 22.39 27.34 -10.31
CA GLU A 187 21.10 27.87 -9.88
C GLU A 187 19.98 26.85 -10.12
N THR A 188 19.11 26.66 -9.12
CA THR A 188 17.82 25.98 -9.28
C THR A 188 16.84 26.93 -9.96
N ILE A 189 16.56 26.77 -11.26
CA ILE A 189 15.71 27.70 -12.03
C ILE A 189 14.23 27.29 -12.08
N GLY A 190 13.94 26.06 -11.66
CA GLY A 190 12.65 25.44 -11.78
C GLY A 190 12.61 24.05 -11.15
N ALA A 191 11.59 23.26 -11.52
CA ALA A 191 11.46 21.88 -11.09
C ALA A 191 10.72 21.01 -12.11
N GLN A 192 11.06 19.71 -12.10
CA GLN A 192 10.26 18.65 -12.72
C GLN A 192 9.18 18.23 -11.73
N ILE A 193 7.91 18.40 -12.09
CA ILE A 193 6.75 18.07 -11.29
C ILE A 193 6.07 16.87 -11.92
N ILE A 194 5.90 15.81 -11.15
CA ILE A 194 5.29 14.57 -11.59
C ILE A 194 4.19 14.19 -10.60
N SER A 195 2.98 14.00 -11.10
CA SER A 195 1.82 13.65 -10.28
C SER A 195 1.21 12.34 -10.77
N VAL A 196 1.05 11.40 -9.85
CA VAL A 196 0.40 10.10 -10.06
C VAL A 196 -0.89 10.07 -9.24
N PRO A 197 -1.98 9.49 -9.78
CA PRO A 197 -3.27 9.52 -9.12
C PRO A 197 -3.28 8.59 -7.90
N MET A 198 -3.93 9.02 -6.82
CA MET A 198 -4.01 8.25 -5.57
C MET A 198 -5.00 7.09 -5.63
N ASP A 199 -5.95 7.10 -6.57
CA ASP A 199 -6.95 6.05 -6.74
C ASP A 199 -6.32 4.66 -6.98
N ILE A 200 -5.16 4.61 -7.63
CA ILE A 200 -4.36 3.39 -7.81
C ILE A 200 -3.94 2.79 -6.45
N ALA A 201 -3.57 3.64 -5.48
CA ALA A 201 -3.13 3.22 -4.16
C ALA A 201 -4.31 2.97 -3.20
N GLU A 202 -5.33 3.82 -3.20
CA GLU A 202 -6.47 3.67 -2.29
C GLU A 202 -7.23 2.37 -2.54
N GLY A 203 -7.43 2.00 -3.81
CA GLY A 203 -8.09 0.75 -4.18
C GLY A 203 -7.32 -0.49 -3.74
N SER A 204 -5.98 -0.44 -3.74
CA SER A 204 -5.16 -1.59 -3.33
C SER A 204 -5.19 -1.82 -1.82
N ILE A 205 -5.17 -0.75 -1.01
CA ILE A 205 -5.21 -0.84 0.46
C ILE A 205 -6.48 -1.54 0.93
N TRP A 206 -7.66 -1.08 0.49
CA TRP A 206 -8.93 -1.67 0.91
C TRP A 206 -9.12 -3.10 0.42
N ARG A 207 -8.68 -3.40 -0.80
CA ARG A 207 -8.69 -4.75 -1.35
C ARG A 207 -7.81 -5.69 -0.51
N ASN A 208 -6.59 -5.28 -0.20
CA ASN A 208 -5.64 -6.08 0.58
C ASN A 208 -6.17 -6.31 2.01
N LEU A 209 -6.76 -5.29 2.63
CA LEU A 209 -7.38 -5.41 3.95
C LEU A 209 -8.58 -6.38 3.91
N GLY A 210 -9.44 -6.26 2.90
CA GLY A 210 -10.56 -7.18 2.69
C GLY A 210 -10.11 -8.63 2.50
N LEU A 211 -9.05 -8.85 1.72
CA LEU A 211 -8.44 -10.19 1.54
C LEU A 211 -7.86 -10.73 2.84
N PHE A 212 -7.17 -9.90 3.62
CA PHE A 212 -6.62 -10.28 4.91
C PHE A 212 -7.71 -10.69 5.90
N VAL A 213 -8.74 -9.84 6.06
CA VAL A 213 -9.88 -10.11 6.95
C VAL A 213 -10.66 -11.33 6.47
N GLY A 214 -10.97 -11.42 5.18
CA GLY A 214 -11.72 -12.53 4.59
C GLY A 214 -11.01 -13.86 4.76
N THR A 215 -9.72 -13.93 4.39
CA THR A 215 -8.92 -15.16 4.51
C THR A 215 -8.75 -15.57 5.98
N SER A 216 -8.48 -14.61 6.88
CA SER A 216 -8.40 -14.87 8.32
C SER A 216 -9.72 -15.38 8.89
N SER A 217 -10.85 -14.85 8.41
CA SER A 217 -12.19 -15.29 8.81
C SER A 217 -12.49 -16.72 8.35
N VAL A 218 -12.14 -17.04 7.10
CA VAL A 218 -12.31 -18.40 6.56
C VAL A 218 -11.47 -19.41 7.34
N ILE A 219 -10.19 -19.10 7.61
CA ILE A 219 -9.31 -19.95 8.41
C ILE A 219 -9.89 -20.14 9.82
N PHE A 220 -10.35 -19.07 10.46
CA PHE A 220 -10.99 -19.16 11.77
C PHE A 220 -12.24 -20.05 11.77
N LEU A 221 -13.11 -19.93 10.77
CA LEU A 221 -14.32 -20.75 10.65
C LEU A 221 -13.97 -22.24 10.49
N VAL A 222 -12.98 -22.57 9.66
CA VAL A 222 -12.50 -23.95 9.50
C VAL A 222 -11.97 -24.49 10.82
N LEU A 223 -11.13 -23.72 11.52
CA LEU A 223 -10.61 -24.11 12.83
C LEU A 223 -11.71 -24.27 13.87
N LEU A 224 -12.71 -23.37 13.88
CA LEU A 224 -13.85 -23.44 14.78
C LEU A 224 -14.65 -24.72 14.56
N ILE A 225 -14.92 -25.10 13.32
CA ILE A 225 -15.63 -26.34 12.97
C ILE A 225 -14.82 -27.55 13.42
N LEU A 226 -13.53 -27.60 13.08
CA LEU A 226 -12.65 -28.71 13.47
C LEU A 226 -12.56 -28.86 14.99
N LEU A 227 -12.35 -27.76 15.72
CA LEU A 227 -12.32 -27.77 17.17
C LEU A 227 -13.66 -28.22 17.77
N ASN A 228 -14.79 -27.82 17.20
CA ASN A 228 -16.11 -28.31 17.66
C ASN A 228 -16.28 -29.81 17.43
N ILE A 229 -15.82 -30.35 16.30
CA ILE A 229 -15.85 -31.79 16.02
C ILE A 229 -14.99 -32.55 17.04
N LEU A 230 -13.75 -32.10 17.25
CA LEU A 230 -12.82 -32.72 18.19
C LEU A 230 -13.34 -32.64 19.63
N LEU A 231 -13.74 -31.44 20.08
CA LEU A 231 -14.28 -31.23 21.43
C LEU A 231 -15.53 -32.08 21.67
N ASN A 232 -16.42 -32.16 20.67
CA ASN A 232 -17.60 -32.99 20.80
C ASN A 232 -17.27 -34.48 20.92
N ARG A 233 -16.39 -34.98 20.06
CA ARG A 233 -16.05 -36.40 20.00
C ARG A 233 -15.26 -36.86 21.22
N TYR A 234 -14.27 -36.09 21.65
CA TYR A 234 -13.31 -36.51 22.67
C TYR A 234 -13.69 -36.06 24.09
N VAL A 235 -14.47 -34.99 24.26
CA VAL A 235 -14.78 -34.46 25.60
C VAL A 235 -16.29 -34.50 25.88
N ILE A 236 -17.10 -33.84 25.05
CA ILE A 236 -18.50 -33.58 25.40
C ILE A 236 -19.35 -34.84 25.35
N SER A 237 -19.25 -35.62 24.27
CA SER A 237 -20.03 -36.86 24.13
C SER A 237 -19.69 -37.88 25.23
N PRO A 238 -18.41 -38.19 25.54
CA PRO A 238 -18.07 -39.08 26.65
C PRO A 238 -18.61 -38.60 27.99
N VAL A 239 -18.37 -37.33 28.35
CA VAL A 239 -18.85 -36.77 29.63
C VAL A 239 -20.38 -36.79 29.72
N THR A 240 -21.08 -36.48 28.63
CA THR A 240 -22.55 -36.50 28.61
C THR A 240 -23.11 -37.92 28.76
N ARG A 241 -22.47 -38.92 28.14
CA ARG A 241 -22.86 -40.34 28.31
C ARG A 241 -22.64 -40.80 29.75
N MET A 242 -21.48 -40.48 30.34
CA MET A 242 -21.20 -40.77 31.75
C MET A 242 -22.22 -40.12 32.69
N ALA A 243 -22.57 -38.85 32.47
CA ALA A 243 -23.57 -38.15 33.27
C ALA A 243 -24.93 -38.83 33.20
N LYS A 244 -25.38 -39.28 32.02
CA LYS A 244 -26.64 -40.02 31.86
C LYS A 244 -26.61 -41.38 32.57
N THR A 245 -25.51 -42.12 32.49
CA THR A 245 -25.36 -43.39 33.22
C THR A 245 -25.38 -43.16 34.72
N ALA A 246 -24.73 -42.10 35.21
CA ALA A 246 -24.73 -41.73 36.62
C ALA A 246 -26.14 -41.40 37.12
N GLU A 247 -26.91 -40.63 36.33
CA GLU A 247 -28.28 -40.25 36.64
C GLU A 247 -29.20 -41.48 36.73
N ALA A 248 -29.11 -42.41 35.77
CA ALA A 248 -29.89 -43.64 35.79
C ALA A 248 -29.58 -44.53 37.01
N VAL A 249 -28.29 -44.72 37.34
CA VAL A 249 -27.87 -45.46 38.54
C VAL A 249 -28.38 -44.77 39.82
N SER A 250 -28.33 -43.43 39.87
CA SER A 250 -28.82 -42.67 41.03
C SER A 250 -30.33 -42.82 41.26
N MET A 251 -31.09 -43.10 40.19
CA MET A 251 -32.53 -43.35 40.23
C MET A 251 -32.86 -44.83 40.53
N GLY A 252 -31.87 -45.66 40.85
CA GLY A 252 -32.05 -47.06 41.22
C GLY A 252 -32.04 -48.05 40.04
N ASP A 253 -31.75 -47.59 38.81
CA ASP A 253 -31.60 -48.49 37.66
C ASP A 253 -30.17 -49.08 37.64
N ALA A 254 -29.99 -50.17 38.37
CA ALA A 254 -28.73 -50.92 38.42
C ALA A 254 -28.45 -51.72 37.14
N SER A 255 -29.41 -51.82 36.21
CA SER A 255 -29.30 -52.63 34.99
C SER A 255 -28.52 -51.94 33.87
N VAL A 256 -28.24 -50.64 34.00
CA VAL A 256 -27.51 -49.87 32.98
C VAL A 256 -26.07 -50.37 32.84
N ALA A 257 -25.66 -50.63 31.59
CA ALA A 257 -24.31 -51.09 31.25
C ALA A 257 -23.22 -50.07 31.66
N GLU A 258 -22.04 -50.57 32.00
CA GLU A 258 -20.89 -49.73 32.32
C GLU A 258 -20.46 -48.89 31.12
N PHE A 259 -20.10 -47.64 31.38
CA PHE A 259 -19.54 -46.78 30.35
C PHE A 259 -18.04 -47.02 30.25
N GLU A 260 -17.59 -47.62 29.16
CA GLU A 260 -16.18 -47.80 28.85
C GLU A 260 -15.72 -46.80 27.77
N PHE A 261 -14.71 -46.02 28.11
CA PHE A 261 -14.01 -45.17 27.15
C PHE A 261 -12.59 -45.69 26.91
N PRO A 262 -12.25 -46.12 25.67
CA PRO A 262 -10.94 -46.67 25.37
C PRO A 262 -9.86 -45.59 25.39
N GLY A 263 -8.65 -45.96 25.81
CA GLY A 263 -7.48 -45.09 25.79
C GLY A 263 -6.81 -44.88 27.16
N SER A 264 -5.86 -43.95 27.18
CA SER A 264 -5.03 -43.62 28.34
C SER A 264 -5.11 -42.15 28.75
N ASP A 265 -6.01 -41.37 28.14
CA ASP A 265 -6.21 -39.96 28.47
C ASP A 265 -7.03 -39.76 29.78
N GLU A 266 -7.22 -38.51 30.16
CA GLU A 266 -7.96 -38.11 31.35
C GLU A 266 -9.41 -38.60 31.32
N ILE A 267 -10.04 -38.69 30.14
CA ILE A 267 -11.42 -39.17 29.98
C ILE A 267 -11.49 -40.69 30.20
N ALA A 268 -10.52 -41.46 29.69
CA ALA A 268 -10.42 -42.89 29.96
C ALA A 268 -10.14 -43.18 31.44
N SER A 269 -9.26 -42.38 32.06
CA SER A 269 -9.00 -42.46 33.51
C SER A 269 -10.25 -42.16 34.35
N LEU A 270 -11.03 -41.15 33.93
CA LEU A 270 -12.31 -40.80 34.55
C LEU A 270 -13.35 -41.91 34.40
N SER A 271 -13.48 -42.51 33.21
CA SER A 271 -14.38 -43.66 32.96
C SER A 271 -14.06 -44.84 33.89
N ARG A 272 -12.78 -45.21 34.05
CA ARG A 272 -12.37 -46.29 34.97
C ARG A 272 -12.72 -45.96 36.43
N SER A 273 -12.46 -44.73 36.86
CA SER A 273 -12.76 -44.30 38.23
C SER A 273 -14.27 -44.25 38.50
N PHE A 274 -15.06 -43.81 37.52
CA PHE A 274 -16.52 -43.82 37.55
C PHE A 274 -17.09 -45.24 37.70
N ASN A 275 -16.63 -46.20 36.90
CA ASN A 275 -17.11 -47.58 36.98
C ASN A 275 -16.76 -48.24 38.33
N ARG A 276 -15.58 -47.96 38.90
CA ARG A 276 -15.23 -48.43 40.26
C ARG A 276 -16.19 -47.89 41.32
N MET A 277 -16.51 -46.60 41.26
CA MET A 277 -17.48 -45.96 42.17
C MET A 277 -18.87 -46.60 42.04
N ARG A 278 -19.33 -46.84 40.82
CA ARG A 278 -20.62 -47.50 40.53
C ARG A 278 -20.70 -48.89 41.18
N ARG A 279 -19.67 -49.72 41.00
CA ARG A 279 -19.62 -51.08 41.58
C ARG A 279 -19.58 -51.05 43.11
N SER A 280 -18.87 -50.08 43.68
CA SER A 280 -18.84 -49.88 45.14
C SER A 280 -20.22 -49.53 45.69
N LEU A 281 -20.97 -48.66 45.00
CA LEU A 281 -22.31 -48.26 45.41
C LEU A 281 -23.31 -49.43 45.29
N ASP A 282 -23.29 -50.16 44.17
CA ASP A 282 -24.14 -51.35 43.95
C ASP A 282 -23.89 -52.41 45.03
N SER A 283 -22.63 -52.64 45.40
CA SER A 283 -22.26 -53.57 46.47
C SER A 283 -22.81 -53.11 47.83
N ALA A 284 -22.72 -51.81 48.13
CA ALA A 284 -23.23 -51.25 49.39
C ALA A 284 -24.75 -51.32 49.49
N LEU A 285 -25.49 -51.04 48.40
CA LEU A 285 -26.95 -51.15 48.36
C LEU A 285 -27.42 -52.59 48.59
N LYS A 286 -26.77 -53.58 47.96
CA LYS A 286 -27.06 -55.02 48.19
C LYS A 286 -26.81 -55.47 49.62
N MET A 287 -25.91 -54.82 50.35
CA MET A 287 -25.69 -55.11 51.78
C MET A 287 -26.81 -54.54 52.68
N LEU A 288 -27.51 -53.50 52.25
CA LEU A 288 -28.61 -52.88 52.99
C LEU A 288 -29.96 -53.58 52.77
N GLU A 289 -30.14 -54.28 51.64
CA GLU A 289 -31.34 -55.07 51.34
C GLU A 289 -31.35 -56.46 52.01
N LYS A 290 -30.32 -56.79 52.79
CA LYS A 290 -30.17 -58.04 53.55
C LYS A 290 -30.49 -57.85 55.02
#